data_AF-A0A837HVY7-F1
#
_entry.id   AF-A0A837HVY7-F1
#
_cell.length_a   1.000
_cell.length_b   1.000
_cell.length_c   1.000
_cell.angle_alpha   90.00
_cell.angle_beta   90.00
_cell.angle_gamma   90.00
#
_symmetry.space_group_name_H-M   'P 1'
#
loop_
_entity.id
_entity.type
_entity.pdbx_description
1 polymer ?
#
loop_
_entity_poly.entity_id
_entity_poly.type
_entity_poly.pdbx_seq_one_letter_code
_entity_poly.pdbx_strand_id
1 'polypeptide(L)'
;MDQKPLQPKEILEEILNIIQFKDDKEKFMDQFFKNIKLQALLDLANTLPQDKKNGFKSQIASKSDEEKASALVSLFPKDDIDKAVEKSTKEIFSAYISEIESTLSSQQRDEITKYLKQYVPASS
;
A
#
# COMPACT_ATOMS: atom_id res chain seq x y z
N MET A 1 7.84 19.23 19.43
CA MET A 1 8.58 18.06 18.95
C MET A 1 8.02 17.74 17.58
N ASP A 2 8.80 18.02 16.54
CA ASP A 2 8.40 17.74 15.15
C ASP A 2 8.29 16.22 14.97
N GLN A 3 7.05 15.73 14.88
CA GLN A 3 6.81 14.34 14.48
C GLN A 3 7.24 14.24 13.00
N LYS A 4 8.37 13.55 12.75
CA LYS A 4 8.76 13.21 11.37
C LYS A 4 7.58 12.45 10.75
N PRO A 5 7.02 12.89 9.61
CA PRO A 5 5.94 12.17 8.96
C PRO A 5 6.42 10.77 8.63
N LEU A 6 5.71 9.76 9.17
CA LEU A 6 5.99 8.36 8.95
C LEU A 6 5.88 8.01 7.48
N GLN A 7 6.95 7.46 6.92
CA GLN A 7 6.95 6.88 5.59
C GLN A 7 6.52 5.41 5.72
N PRO A 8 5.43 4.96 5.06
CA PRO A 8 5.00 3.56 5.11
C PRO A 8 6.13 2.56 4.82
N LYS A 9 7.10 2.95 3.98
CA LYS A 9 8.29 2.15 3.68
C LYS A 9 9.16 1.87 4.92
N GLU A 10 9.40 2.87 5.75
CA GLU A 10 10.20 2.74 6.98
C GLU A 10 9.50 1.79 7.98
N ILE A 11 8.17 1.86 8.08
CA ILE A 11 7.37 0.97 8.94
C ILE A 11 7.49 -0.48 8.49
N LEU A 12 7.30 -0.73 7.18
CA LEU A 12 7.36 -2.07 6.63
C LEU A 12 8.76 -2.67 6.81
N GLU A 13 9.80 -1.90 6.51
CA GLU A 13 11.18 -2.32 6.67
C GLU A 13 11.47 -2.78 8.10
N GLU A 14 11.03 -2.00 9.11
CA GLU A 14 11.26 -2.36 10.50
C GLU A 14 10.46 -3.59 10.93
N ILE A 15 9.22 -3.76 10.45
CA ILE A 15 8.47 -5.00 10.68
C ILE A 15 9.21 -6.20 10.09
N LEU A 16 9.73 -6.08 8.86
CA LEU A 16 10.51 -7.14 8.21
C LEU A 16 11.80 -7.46 8.98
N ASN A 17 12.41 -6.46 9.64
CA ASN A 17 13.55 -6.65 10.54
C ASN A 17 13.15 -7.45 11.79
N ILE A 18 12.08 -7.04 12.48
CA ILE A 18 11.60 -7.68 13.71
C ILE A 18 11.20 -9.14 13.46
N ILE A 19 10.48 -9.41 12.37
CA ILE A 19 10.08 -10.79 12.04
C ILE A 19 11.23 -11.64 11.48
N GLN A 20 12.41 -11.04 11.33
CA GLN A 20 13.59 -11.66 10.75
C GLN A 20 13.32 -12.27 9.36
N PHE A 21 12.64 -11.51 8.51
CA PHE A 21 12.30 -11.92 7.15
C PHE A 21 13.56 -12.41 6.41
N LYS A 22 13.49 -13.64 5.90
CA LYS A 22 14.66 -14.38 5.40
C LYS A 22 14.95 -14.14 3.92
N ASP A 23 13.94 -13.73 3.16
CA ASP A 23 14.07 -13.44 1.74
C ASP A 23 14.56 -12.00 1.50
N ASP A 24 14.64 -11.64 0.23
CA ASP A 24 15.02 -10.30 -0.22
C ASP A 24 13.96 -9.25 0.18
N LYS A 25 14.27 -8.50 1.24
CA LYS A 25 13.42 -7.44 1.79
C LYS A 25 13.19 -6.32 0.79
N GLU A 26 14.21 -5.93 0.02
CA GLU A 26 14.11 -4.84 -0.94
C GLU A 26 13.12 -5.20 -2.05
N LYS A 27 13.29 -6.39 -2.63
CA LYS A 27 12.38 -6.92 -3.63
C LYS A 27 10.96 -7.10 -3.09
N PHE A 28 10.81 -7.58 -1.86
CA PHE A 28 9.50 -7.70 -1.22
C PHE A 28 8.83 -6.33 -1.08
N MET A 29 9.53 -5.32 -0.54
CA MET A 29 9.00 -3.97 -0.37
C MET A 29 8.59 -3.36 -1.71
N ASP A 30 9.42 -3.50 -2.75
CA ASP A 30 9.11 -2.98 -4.08
C ASP A 30 7.83 -3.61 -4.65
N GLN A 31 7.68 -4.93 -4.51
CA GLN A 31 6.46 -5.63 -4.91
C GLN A 31 5.26 -5.20 -4.06
N PHE A 32 5.44 -5.05 -2.75
CA PHE A 32 4.39 -4.65 -1.82
C PHE A 32 3.83 -3.27 -2.18
N PHE A 33 4.69 -2.27 -2.40
CA PHE A 33 4.26 -0.92 -2.79
C PHE A 33 3.76 -0.85 -4.24
N LYS A 34 4.26 -1.69 -5.13
CA LYS A 34 3.69 -1.85 -6.47
C LYS A 34 2.25 -2.36 -6.39
N ASN A 35 1.99 -3.36 -5.55
CA ASN A 35 0.66 -3.92 -5.36
C ASN A 35 -0.31 -2.90 -4.76
N ILE A 36 0.13 -2.11 -3.78
CA ILE A 36 -0.65 -0.98 -3.23
C ILE A 36 -1.10 -0.02 -4.35
N LYS A 37 -0.16 0.41 -5.20
CA LYS A 37 -0.46 1.34 -6.29
C LYS A 37 -1.43 0.73 -7.30
N LEU A 38 -1.23 -0.55 -7.65
CA LEU A 38 -2.13 -1.25 -8.56
C LEU A 38 -3.54 -1.39 -7.99
N GLN A 39 -3.67 -1.77 -6.72
CA GLN A 39 -4.97 -1.87 -6.05
C GLN A 39 -5.69 -0.53 -6.00
N ALA A 40 -4.98 0.55 -5.63
CA ALA A 40 -5.54 1.90 -5.60
C ALA A 40 -6.07 2.34 -6.97
N LEU A 41 -5.31 2.07 -8.03
CA LEU A 41 -5.74 2.38 -9.40
C LEU A 41 -6.94 1.53 -9.83
N LEU A 42 -6.99 0.25 -9.47
CA LEU A 42 -8.15 -0.62 -9.74
C LEU A 42 -9.40 -0.13 -9.01
N ASP A 43 -9.28 0.27 -7.75
CA ASP A 43 -10.38 0.80 -6.96
C ASP A 43 -10.93 2.09 -7.59
N LEU A 44 -10.05 3.01 -7.98
CA LEU A 44 -10.44 4.22 -8.72
C LEU A 44 -11.09 3.88 -10.05
N ALA A 45 -10.52 2.97 -10.85
CA ALA A 45 -11.13 2.51 -12.10
C ALA A 45 -12.55 1.98 -11.88
N ASN A 46 -12.79 1.27 -10.77
CA ASN A 46 -14.08 0.73 -10.40
C ASN A 46 -15.12 1.81 -10.04
N THR A 47 -14.69 2.98 -9.57
CA THR A 47 -15.59 4.13 -9.34
C THR A 47 -16.03 4.85 -10.61
N LEU A 48 -15.38 4.59 -11.76
CA LEU A 48 -15.77 5.25 -13.01
C LEU A 48 -17.19 4.84 -13.45
N PRO A 49 -17.98 5.80 -13.97
CA PRO A 49 -19.20 5.51 -14.70
C PRO A 49 -18.97 4.53 -15.88
N GLN A 50 -19.99 3.74 -16.21
CA GLN A 50 -19.85 2.66 -17.21
C GLN A 50 -19.48 3.19 -18.60
N ASP A 51 -19.98 4.35 -18.99
CA ASP A 51 -19.63 5.07 -20.21
C ASP A 51 -18.14 5.45 -20.24
N LYS A 52 -17.59 5.95 -19.12
CA LYS A 52 -16.16 6.24 -19.00
C LYS A 52 -15.30 4.97 -19.01
N LYS A 53 -15.76 3.88 -18.38
CA LYS A 53 -15.07 2.57 -18.44
C LYS A 53 -14.99 2.04 -19.87
N ASN A 54 -16.09 2.15 -20.63
CA ASN A 54 -16.13 1.72 -22.02
C ASN A 54 -15.19 2.56 -22.90
N GLY A 55 -15.23 3.90 -22.75
CA GLY A 55 -14.33 4.81 -23.46
C GLY A 55 -12.85 4.54 -23.13
N PHE A 56 -12.54 4.31 -21.85
CA PHE A 56 -11.19 3.97 -21.42
C PHE A 56 -10.72 2.63 -22.01
N LYS A 57 -11.55 1.57 -21.96
CA LYS A 57 -11.21 0.27 -22.58
C LYS A 57 -10.85 0.40 -24.05
N SER A 58 -11.59 1.19 -24.82
CA SER A 58 -11.29 1.46 -26.23
C SER A 58 -9.96 2.21 -26.42
N GLN A 59 -9.64 3.16 -25.53
CA GLN A 59 -8.38 3.93 -25.60
C GLN A 59 -7.13 3.12 -25.27
N ILE A 60 -7.27 2.02 -24.52
CA ILE A 60 -6.14 1.23 -24.02
C ILE A 60 -6.00 -0.16 -24.63
N ALA A 61 -6.90 -0.54 -25.55
CA ALA A 61 -6.99 -1.90 -26.10
C ALA A 61 -5.68 -2.39 -26.76
N SER A 62 -4.90 -1.48 -27.34
CA SER A 62 -3.64 -1.77 -28.03
C SER A 62 -2.39 -1.29 -27.27
N LYS A 63 -2.54 -0.85 -26.02
CA LYS A 63 -1.45 -0.28 -25.21
C LYS A 63 -0.74 -1.36 -24.39
N SER A 64 0.54 -1.14 -24.06
CA SER A 64 1.26 -1.94 -23.07
C SER A 64 0.66 -1.78 -21.67
N ASP A 65 1.06 -2.63 -20.73
CA ASP A 65 0.57 -2.53 -19.36
C ASP A 65 1.09 -1.28 -18.63
N GLU A 66 2.31 -0.81 -18.91
CA GLU A 66 2.78 0.49 -18.39
C GLU A 66 1.97 1.66 -18.97
N GLU A 67 1.64 1.61 -20.27
CA GLU A 67 0.85 2.63 -20.93
C GLU A 67 -0.59 2.67 -20.42
N LYS A 68 -1.18 1.49 -20.12
CA LYS A 68 -2.50 1.36 -19.47
C LYS A 68 -2.49 2.01 -18.09
N ALA A 69 -1.49 1.69 -17.27
CA ALA A 69 -1.36 2.25 -15.93
C ALA A 69 -1.21 3.78 -15.98
N SER A 70 -0.39 4.29 -16.89
CA SER A 70 -0.18 5.74 -17.09
C SER A 70 -1.44 6.45 -17.57
N ALA A 71 -2.20 5.83 -18.48
CA ALA A 71 -3.47 6.36 -18.94
C ALA A 71 -4.51 6.39 -17.82
N LEU A 72 -4.53 5.38 -16.95
CA LEU A 72 -5.44 5.31 -15.81
C LEU A 72 -5.13 6.41 -14.77
N VAL A 73 -3.85 6.60 -14.44
CA VAL A 73 -3.38 7.71 -13.58
C VAL A 73 -3.83 9.07 -14.13
N SER A 74 -3.80 9.25 -15.45
CA SER A 74 -4.19 10.51 -16.08
C SER A 74 -5.70 10.82 -16.04
N LEU A 75 -6.54 9.84 -15.69
CA LEU A 75 -7.99 10.03 -15.60
C LEU A 75 -8.46 10.65 -14.28
N PHE A 76 -7.61 10.63 -13.25
CA PHE A 76 -7.97 11.06 -11.91
C PHE A 76 -7.13 12.26 -11.47
N PRO A 77 -7.71 13.19 -10.69
CA PRO A 77 -6.94 14.17 -9.96
C PRO A 77 -5.89 13.50 -9.07
N LYS A 78 -4.74 14.15 -8.92
CA LYS A 78 -3.66 13.68 -8.04
C LYS A 78 -4.16 13.39 -6.63
N ASP A 79 -5.00 14.24 -6.07
CA ASP A 79 -5.55 14.07 -4.72
C ASP A 79 -6.40 12.80 -4.57
N ASP A 80 -7.15 12.40 -5.60
CA ASP A 80 -7.96 11.18 -5.59
C ASP A 80 -7.06 9.94 -5.64
N ILE A 81 -5.96 10.02 -6.39
CA ILE A 81 -4.93 8.98 -6.43
C ILE A 81 -4.24 8.87 -5.07
N ASP A 82 -3.82 9.98 -4.49
CA ASP A 82 -3.11 9.99 -3.21
C ASP A 82 -4.02 9.42 -2.10
N LYS A 83 -5.31 9.76 -2.08
CA LYS A 83 -6.30 9.16 -1.16
C LYS A 83 -6.53 7.67 -1.40
N ALA A 84 -6.64 7.24 -2.66
CA ALA A 84 -6.80 5.82 -2.99
C ALA A 84 -5.56 5.02 -2.55
N VAL A 85 -4.36 5.55 -2.80
CA VAL A 85 -3.11 4.94 -2.33
C VAL A 85 -3.06 4.89 -0.80
N GLU A 86 -3.46 5.95 -0.10
CA GLU A 86 -3.51 5.95 1.36
C GLU A 86 -4.47 4.87 1.90
N LYS A 87 -5.66 4.76 1.30
CA LYS A 87 -6.66 3.74 1.65
C LYS A 87 -6.12 2.33 1.40
N SER A 88 -5.64 2.04 0.18
CA SER A 88 -5.10 0.72 -0.15
C SER A 88 -3.86 0.38 0.68
N THR A 89 -3.03 1.38 1.03
CA THR A 89 -1.92 1.19 1.97
C THR A 89 -2.43 0.66 3.30
N LYS A 90 -3.42 1.32 3.92
CA LYS A 90 -4.00 0.90 5.19
C LYS A 90 -4.56 -0.52 5.10
N GLU A 91 -5.36 -0.81 4.08
CA GLU A 91 -6.01 -2.13 3.90
C GLU A 91 -4.98 -3.25 3.71
N ILE A 92 -3.99 -3.06 2.83
CA ILE A 92 -2.98 -4.08 2.54
C ILE A 92 -2.03 -4.27 3.73
N PHE A 93 -1.63 -3.20 4.43
CA PHE A 93 -0.85 -3.32 5.66
C PHE A 93 -1.62 -4.08 6.74
N SER A 94 -2.89 -3.73 6.98
CA SER A 94 -3.71 -4.42 7.96
C SER A 94 -3.87 -5.90 7.62
N ALA A 95 -4.09 -6.23 6.35
CA ALA A 95 -4.17 -7.62 5.89
C ALA A 95 -2.84 -8.36 6.13
N TYR A 96 -1.71 -7.75 5.77
CA TYR A 96 -0.39 -8.33 5.99
C TYR A 96 -0.10 -8.60 7.47
N ILE A 97 -0.36 -7.63 8.36
CA ILE A 97 -0.18 -7.81 9.81
C ILE A 97 -1.05 -8.96 10.32
N SER A 98 -2.32 -9.02 9.91
CA SER A 98 -3.23 -10.09 10.32
C SER A 98 -2.77 -11.47 9.83
N GLU A 99 -2.19 -11.55 8.62
CA GLU A 99 -1.70 -12.79 8.04
C GLU A 99 -0.47 -13.32 8.80
N ILE A 100 0.48 -12.44 9.11
CA ILE A 100 1.69 -12.84 9.83
C ILE A 100 1.44 -13.05 11.32
N GLU A 101 0.39 -12.47 11.92
CA GLU A 101 0.17 -12.46 13.38
C GLU A 101 0.27 -13.85 14.03
N SER A 102 -0.31 -14.86 13.39
CA SER A 102 -0.26 -16.26 13.87
C SER A 102 1.12 -16.91 13.78
N THR A 103 2.00 -16.38 12.94
CA THR A 103 3.37 -16.86 12.74
C THR A 103 4.37 -16.19 13.67
N LEU A 104 3.96 -15.11 14.35
CA LEU A 104 4.82 -14.35 15.25
C LEU A 104 4.98 -15.04 16.61
N SER A 105 6.23 -15.16 17.04
CA SER A 105 6.54 -15.43 18.45
C SER A 105 6.03 -14.31 19.36
N SER A 106 5.86 -14.60 20.66
CA SER A 106 5.45 -13.59 21.63
C SER A 106 6.40 -12.38 21.66
N GLN A 107 7.70 -12.63 21.56
CA GLN A 107 8.71 -11.57 21.52
C GLN A 107 8.55 -10.66 20.29
N GLN A 108 8.34 -11.24 19.11
CA GLN A 108 8.16 -10.46 17.88
C GLN A 108 6.88 -9.61 17.94
N ARG A 109 5.80 -10.13 18.52
CA ARG A 109 4.56 -9.35 18.75
C ARG A 109 4.79 -8.17 19.68
N ASP A 110 5.51 -8.38 20.77
CA ASP A 110 5.82 -7.33 21.73
C ASP A 110 6.70 -6.24 21.11
N GLU A 111 7.69 -6.62 20.30
CA GLU A 111 8.56 -5.69 19.58
C GLU A 111 7.80 -4.87 18.53
N ILE A 112 6.95 -5.51 17.71
CA ILE A 112 6.09 -4.80 16.74
C ILE A 112 5.15 -3.84 17.48
N THR A 113 4.51 -4.29 18.56
CA THR A 113 3.61 -3.45 19.36
C THR A 113 4.34 -2.24 19.94
N LYS A 114 5.54 -2.46 20.49
CA LYS A 114 6.38 -1.39 21.05
C LYS A 114 6.80 -0.39 19.97
N TYR A 115 7.19 -0.88 18.79
CA TYR A 115 7.54 -0.04 17.65
C TYR A 115 6.35 0.83 17.21
N LEU A 116 5.19 0.22 16.94
CA LEU A 116 4.00 0.94 16.49
C LEU A 116 3.46 1.95 17.53
N LYS A 117 3.62 1.67 18.83
CA LYS A 117 3.27 2.61 19.92
C LYS A 117 4.10 3.90 19.93
N GLN A 118 5.25 3.94 19.27
CA GLN A 118 6.02 5.18 19.12
C GLN A 118 5.36 6.16 18.13
N TYR A 119 4.37 5.68 17.38
CA TYR A 119 3.77 6.37 16.25
C TYR A 119 2.27 6.57 16.36
N VAL A 120 1.59 5.73 17.15
CA VAL A 120 0.23 6.01 17.62
C VAL A 120 0.37 6.78 18.93
N PRO A 121 0.10 8.10 18.98
CA PRO A 121 0.04 8.78 20.26
C PRO A 121 -0.97 8.03 21.12
N ALA A 122 -0.61 7.73 22.36
CA ALA A 122 -1.56 7.19 23.31
C ALA A 122 -2.73 8.18 23.38
N SER A 123 -3.85 7.84 22.74
CA SER A 123 -5.11 8.52 22.95
C SER A 123 -5.39 8.44 24.46
N SER A 124 -5.07 9.52 25.15
CA SER A 124 -5.31 9.75 26.58
C SER A 124 -6.44 10.75 26.69
#